data_AF-A0A364GKA9-F1
#
_entry.id   AF-A0A364GKA9-F1
#
_cell.length_a   1.000
_cell.length_b   1.000
_cell.length_c   1.000
_cell.angle_alpha   90.00
_cell.angle_beta   90.00
_cell.angle_gamma   90.00
#
_symmetry.space_group_name_H-M   'P 1'
#
loop_
_entity.id
_entity.type
_entity.pdbx_description
1 polymer ?
#
loop_
_entity_poly.entity_id
_entity_poly.type
_entity_poly.pdbx_seq_one_letter_code
_entity_poly.pdbx_strand_id
1 'polypeptide(L)'
;RSHVILTELPKLSHHAPCAREYGTGRAEPLTLDRHDLQVLAGANALRSLAGDNRRDALWLAAAAVPDRDLLRGTECDDAAPALPRASEGHEIVTDYRAMGFTLGRHPLALLRDRLALDHLQSAEQLATLRSGQLARACGLVTVRQRPGTANGVLFMTLEDETGQVNVILWPGLLEKFRKEALGAALLAVYGVWQAEGNVRHLIASNLVDRSELLGALPTTSREFC
;
A
#
# COMPACT_ATOMS: atom_id res chain seq x y z
N ARG A 1 -2.89 28.01 -28.65
CA ARG A 1 -1.86 28.32 -27.63
C ARG A 1 -2.60 28.74 -26.39
N SER A 2 -2.88 27.79 -25.50
CA SER A 2 -3.80 27.96 -24.39
C SER A 2 -2.97 28.02 -23.11
N HIS A 3 -2.93 29.19 -22.49
CA HIS A 3 -2.32 29.40 -21.18
C HIS A 3 -3.39 29.12 -20.12
N VAL A 4 -3.20 28.07 -19.32
CA VAL A 4 -3.92 27.92 -18.05
C VAL A 4 -3.04 28.54 -16.99
N ILE A 5 -3.50 29.69 -16.51
CA ILE A 5 -2.91 30.50 -15.46
C ILE A 5 -3.25 29.80 -14.13
N LEU A 6 -2.29 29.09 -13.53
CA LEU A 6 -2.35 28.59 -12.15
C LEU A 6 -2.11 29.73 -11.14
N THR A 7 -2.85 30.82 -11.23
CA THR A 7 -2.61 31.99 -10.35
C THR A 7 -3.55 32.07 -9.15
N GLU A 8 -4.53 31.18 -9.02
CA GLU A 8 -5.41 31.20 -7.84
C GLU A 8 -5.49 29.85 -7.12
N LEU A 9 -4.37 29.46 -6.52
CA LEU A 9 -4.38 28.72 -5.27
C LEU A 9 -3.86 29.68 -4.19
N PRO A 10 -4.72 30.53 -3.58
CA PRO A 10 -4.31 31.51 -2.59
C PRO A 10 -4.09 30.80 -1.24
N LYS A 11 -3.03 29.97 -1.18
CA LYS A 11 -2.42 29.41 0.05
C LYS A 11 -1.16 28.57 -0.21
N LEU A 12 -0.62 28.55 -1.43
CA LEU A 12 0.65 27.88 -1.75
C LEU A 12 1.89 28.77 -1.66
N SER A 13 1.74 30.06 -1.34
CA SER A 13 2.83 31.04 -1.48
C SER A 13 3.73 31.20 -0.24
N HIS A 14 3.41 30.64 0.93
CA HIS A 14 4.09 31.08 2.16
C HIS A 14 5.06 30.13 2.85
N HIS A 15 5.14 28.83 2.55
CA HIS A 15 6.08 27.92 3.25
C HIS A 15 6.76 26.90 2.31
N ALA A 16 7.44 27.38 1.27
CA ALA A 16 8.39 26.58 0.50
C ALA A 16 9.83 27.08 0.74
N PRO A 17 10.63 26.48 1.65
CA PRO A 17 12.03 26.80 1.78
C PRO A 17 12.83 25.97 0.78
N CYS A 18 12.71 26.24 -0.53
CA CYS A 18 13.60 25.66 -1.53
C CYS A 18 13.53 26.42 -2.87
N ALA A 19 13.74 27.73 -2.85
CA ALA A 19 13.90 28.51 -4.07
C ALA A 19 14.83 29.70 -3.83
N ARG A 20 16.04 29.44 -3.33
CA ARG A 20 17.15 30.35 -3.50
C ARG A 20 18.31 29.57 -4.07
N GLU A 21 18.80 30.06 -5.20
CA GLU A 21 19.98 29.62 -5.93
C GLU A 21 19.75 28.33 -6.73
N TYR A 22 19.20 28.44 -7.94
CA TYR A 22 19.76 27.87 -9.18
C TYR A 22 18.91 28.34 -10.37
N GLY A 23 19.56 29.02 -11.33
CA GLY A 23 19.26 28.97 -12.76
C GLY A 23 17.86 29.36 -13.26
N THR A 24 17.81 30.37 -14.13
CA THR A 24 16.70 30.71 -15.02
C THR A 24 16.33 29.57 -15.98
N GLY A 25 15.72 28.49 -15.47
CA GLY A 25 15.02 27.49 -16.27
C GLY A 25 13.55 27.84 -16.34
N ARG A 26 13.01 28.13 -17.52
CA ARG A 26 11.56 28.17 -17.73
C ARG A 26 11.02 26.78 -17.37
N ALA A 27 10.17 26.71 -16.34
CA ALA A 27 9.34 25.54 -16.13
C ALA A 27 8.33 25.48 -17.28
N GLU A 28 8.56 24.59 -18.24
CA GLU A 28 7.53 24.20 -19.22
C GLU A 28 6.32 23.67 -18.43
N PRO A 29 5.10 24.15 -18.70
CA PRO A 29 3.92 23.69 -17.97
C PRO A 29 3.70 22.21 -18.24
N LEU A 30 3.91 21.37 -17.23
CA LEU A 30 3.47 19.98 -17.27
C LEU A 30 1.97 19.95 -17.53
N THR A 31 1.58 19.33 -18.64
CA THR A 31 0.17 19.16 -18.99
C THR A 31 -0.33 17.89 -18.32
N LEU A 32 -0.70 17.99 -17.03
CA LEU A 32 -1.38 16.92 -16.32
C LEU A 32 -2.87 17.01 -16.62
N ASP A 33 -3.47 15.90 -17.05
CA ASP A 33 -4.91 15.85 -17.22
C ASP A 33 -5.61 15.51 -15.90
N ARG A 34 -6.95 15.46 -15.91
CA ARG A 34 -7.74 15.14 -14.71
C ARG A 34 -7.39 13.76 -14.15
N HIS A 35 -7.14 12.78 -15.02
CA HIS A 35 -6.82 11.43 -14.58
C HIS A 35 -5.48 11.43 -13.86
N ASP A 36 -4.47 12.09 -14.41
CA ASP A 36 -3.16 12.23 -13.77
C ASP A 36 -3.28 12.86 -12.37
N LEU A 37 -4.04 13.95 -12.26
CA LEU A 37 -4.26 14.62 -10.97
C LEU A 37 -5.01 13.75 -9.97
N GLN A 38 -5.97 12.94 -10.42
CA GLN A 38 -6.69 12.00 -9.56
C GLN A 38 -5.78 10.87 -9.07
N VAL A 39 -4.91 10.33 -9.93
CA VAL A 39 -3.93 9.31 -9.56
C VAL A 39 -2.94 9.87 -8.53
N LEU A 40 -2.41 11.08 -8.77
CA LEU A 40 -1.49 11.76 -7.84
C LEU A 40 -2.15 12.09 -6.50
N ALA A 41 -3.39 12.59 -6.51
CA ALA A 41 -4.15 12.86 -5.30
C ALA A 41 -4.44 11.55 -4.53
N GLY A 42 -4.81 10.48 -5.23
CA GLY A 42 -5.06 9.16 -4.65
C GLY A 42 -3.82 8.54 -4.00
N ALA A 43 -2.64 8.72 -4.61
CA ALA A 43 -1.34 8.30 -4.08
C ALA A 43 -0.76 9.24 -3.01
N ASN A 44 -1.55 10.22 -2.53
CA ASN A 44 -1.12 11.22 -1.54
C ASN A 44 0.07 12.11 -1.99
N ALA A 45 0.37 12.16 -3.29
CA ALA A 45 1.53 12.89 -3.82
C ALA A 45 1.35 14.41 -3.76
N LEU A 46 0.10 14.88 -3.69
CA LEU A 46 -0.24 16.30 -3.70
C LEU A 46 -0.33 16.94 -2.30
N ARG A 47 0.06 16.23 -1.23
CA ARG A 47 -0.07 16.71 0.16
C ARG A 47 0.59 18.07 0.41
N SER A 48 1.78 18.31 -0.16
CA SER A 48 2.48 19.60 -0.01
C SER A 48 1.80 20.74 -0.77
N LEU A 49 0.95 20.43 -1.76
CA LEU A 49 0.31 21.40 -2.64
C LEU A 49 -1.14 21.70 -2.27
N ALA A 50 -1.89 20.66 -1.90
CA ALA A 50 -3.31 20.74 -1.58
C ALA A 50 -3.59 20.76 -0.06
N GLY A 51 -2.54 20.71 0.76
CA GLY A 51 -2.64 20.70 2.22
C GLY A 51 -2.69 19.30 2.83
N ASP A 52 -2.88 19.24 4.15
CA ASP A 52 -2.73 18.02 4.94
C ASP A 52 -3.85 16.98 4.78
N ASN A 53 -4.91 17.28 4.01
CA ASN A 53 -6.08 16.42 3.88
C ASN A 53 -6.22 15.93 2.43
N ARG A 54 -6.03 14.62 2.23
CA ARG A 54 -6.08 13.99 0.90
C ARG A 54 -7.43 14.18 0.20
N ARG A 55 -8.51 14.25 0.97
CA ARG A 55 -9.87 14.46 0.42
C ARG A 55 -10.00 15.82 -0.24
N ASP A 56 -9.32 16.84 0.27
CA ASP A 56 -9.30 18.17 -0.33
C ASP A 56 -8.51 18.13 -1.65
N ALA A 57 -7.40 17.40 -1.69
CA ALA A 57 -6.64 17.16 -2.92
C ALA A 57 -7.46 16.42 -3.99
N LEU A 58 -8.21 15.39 -3.60
CA LEU A 58 -9.09 14.64 -4.49
C LEU A 58 -10.25 15.50 -5.02
N TRP A 59 -10.81 16.36 -4.17
CA TRP A 59 -11.83 17.34 -4.58
C TRP A 59 -11.28 18.31 -5.63
N LEU A 60 -10.12 18.90 -5.36
CA LEU A 60 -9.44 19.80 -6.29
C LEU A 60 -9.09 19.10 -7.62
N ALA A 61 -8.59 17.87 -7.57
CA ALA A 61 -8.31 17.07 -8.76
C ALA A 61 -9.57 16.75 -9.57
N ALA A 62 -10.70 16.50 -8.89
CA ALA A 62 -11.99 16.33 -9.56
C ALA A 62 -12.49 17.63 -10.20
N ALA A 63 -12.20 18.79 -9.59
CA ALA A 63 -12.55 20.10 -10.13
C ALA A 63 -11.63 20.55 -11.27
N ALA A 64 -10.49 19.90 -11.52
CA ALA A 64 -9.49 20.27 -12.53
C ALA A 64 -9.93 20.04 -14.00
N VAL A 65 -11.23 20.12 -14.28
CA VAL A 65 -11.79 20.06 -15.62
C VAL A 65 -11.39 21.32 -16.37
N PRO A 66 -10.78 21.22 -17.56
CA PRO A 66 -10.72 22.37 -18.44
C PRO A 66 -12.14 22.74 -18.84
N ASP A 67 -12.52 23.98 -18.60
CA ASP A 67 -13.80 24.53 -19.02
C ASP A 67 -14.02 24.26 -20.52
N ARG A 68 -15.05 23.47 -20.83
CA ARG A 68 -15.38 23.12 -22.22
C ARG A 68 -16.52 24.00 -22.72
N ASP A 69 -16.29 24.54 -23.92
CA ASP A 69 -17.30 25.15 -24.77
C ASP A 69 -18.02 26.37 -24.13
N LEU A 70 -19.35 26.32 -23.99
CA LEU A 70 -20.22 27.43 -23.59
C LEU A 70 -20.00 27.96 -22.16
N LEU A 71 -19.31 27.20 -21.31
CA LEU A 71 -19.03 27.57 -19.91
C LEU A 71 -17.64 28.16 -19.72
N ARG A 72 -16.87 28.39 -20.78
CA ARG A 72 -15.52 28.91 -20.68
C ARG A 72 -15.49 30.32 -20.06
N GLY A 73 -14.90 30.43 -18.87
CA GLY A 73 -14.74 31.71 -18.17
C GLY A 73 -15.89 32.04 -17.23
N THR A 74 -16.74 31.05 -16.92
CA THR A 74 -17.73 31.20 -15.85
C THR A 74 -17.03 30.94 -14.52
N GLU A 75 -17.02 31.93 -13.63
CA GLU A 75 -16.53 31.75 -12.27
C GLU A 75 -17.57 30.95 -11.48
N CYS A 76 -17.17 29.78 -10.98
CA CYS A 76 -17.96 28.97 -10.07
C CYS A 76 -17.59 29.38 -8.65
N ASP A 77 -18.42 30.21 -8.00
CA ASP A 77 -18.25 30.61 -6.60
C ASP A 77 -18.76 29.50 -5.66
N ASP A 78 -18.19 28.31 -5.80
CA ASP A 78 -18.45 27.19 -4.90
C ASP A 78 -17.34 27.18 -3.83
N ALA A 79 -17.68 27.67 -2.64
CA ALA A 79 -16.83 27.52 -1.48
C ALA A 79 -16.49 26.03 -1.29
N ALA A 80 -15.19 25.71 -1.26
CA ALA A 80 -14.75 24.33 -1.08
C ALA A 80 -15.37 23.74 0.20
N PRO A 81 -16.03 22.56 0.13
CA PRO A 81 -16.65 21.96 1.30
C PRO A 81 -15.58 21.60 2.32
N ALA A 82 -15.88 21.80 3.61
CA ALA A 82 -15.02 21.33 4.70
C ALA A 82 -15.15 19.80 4.80
N LEU A 83 -14.26 19.07 4.13
CA LEU A 83 -14.29 17.61 4.14
C LEU A 83 -13.64 17.09 5.44
N PRO A 84 -14.28 16.15 6.16
CA PRO A 84 -13.70 15.58 7.36
C PRO A 84 -12.44 14.77 6.99
N ARG A 85 -11.42 14.86 7.84
CA ARG A 85 -10.21 14.03 7.70
C ARG A 85 -10.59 12.55 7.77
N ALA A 86 -9.92 11.72 6.97
CA ALA A 86 -10.09 10.29 7.10
C ALA A 86 -9.38 9.78 8.36
N SER A 87 -9.83 8.65 8.90
CA SER A 87 -9.12 7.98 9.98
C SER A 87 -7.79 7.41 9.48
N GLU A 88 -6.84 7.16 10.38
CA GLU A 88 -5.55 6.54 10.06
C GLU A 88 -5.71 5.23 9.25
N GLY A 89 -6.64 4.36 9.65
CA GLY A 89 -6.93 3.13 8.91
C GLY A 89 -7.43 3.38 7.48
N HIS A 90 -8.26 4.40 7.25
CA HIS A 90 -8.69 4.76 5.90
C HIS A 90 -7.55 5.32 5.05
N GLU A 91 -6.65 6.10 5.64
CA GLU A 91 -5.46 6.64 4.96
C GLU A 91 -4.51 5.49 4.56
N ILE A 92 -4.21 4.57 5.48
CA ILE A 92 -3.36 3.40 5.23
C ILE A 92 -3.96 2.50 4.14
N VAL A 93 -5.26 2.22 4.22
CA VAL A 93 -5.98 1.43 3.20
C VAL A 93 -5.91 2.12 1.83
N THR A 94 -6.09 3.45 1.80
CA THR A 94 -6.03 4.22 0.56
C THR A 94 -4.61 4.23 -0.03
N ASP A 95 -3.58 4.44 0.79
CA ASP A 95 -2.18 4.37 0.36
C ASP A 95 -1.87 3.02 -0.27
N TYR A 96 -2.24 1.96 0.46
CA TYR A 96 -1.96 0.60 0.03
C TYR A 96 -2.67 0.26 -1.29
N ARG A 97 -3.92 0.71 -1.49
CA ARG A 97 -4.61 0.55 -2.79
C ARG A 97 -3.95 1.33 -3.92
N ALA A 98 -3.44 2.53 -3.63
CA ALA A 98 -2.86 3.40 -4.64
C ALA A 98 -1.45 2.97 -5.05
N MET A 99 -0.63 2.50 -4.10
CA MET A 99 0.81 2.27 -4.30
C MET A 99 1.27 0.83 -4.04
N GLY A 100 0.45 0.00 -3.40
CA GLY A 100 0.83 -1.35 -2.94
C GLY A 100 1.70 -1.36 -1.67
N PHE A 101 1.90 -0.20 -1.05
CA PHE A 101 2.57 0.00 0.24
C PHE A 101 2.01 1.26 0.91
N THR A 102 2.36 1.49 2.18
CA THR A 102 2.01 2.71 2.91
C THR A 102 3.26 3.41 3.39
N LEU A 103 3.24 4.75 3.39
CA LEU A 103 4.27 5.58 4.01
C LEU A 103 4.02 5.80 5.51
N GLY A 104 2.85 5.37 6.00
CA GLY A 104 2.49 5.35 7.41
C GLY A 104 2.82 4.01 8.06
N ARG A 105 2.04 3.63 9.07
CA ARG A 105 2.19 2.33 9.73
C ARG A 105 1.74 1.21 8.80
N HIS A 106 2.42 0.06 8.86
CA HIS A 106 2.01 -1.13 8.14
C HIS A 106 0.57 -1.55 8.53
N PRO A 107 -0.29 -2.03 7.59
CA PRO A 107 -1.70 -2.33 7.86
C PRO A 107 -1.94 -3.29 9.03
N LEU A 108 -1.06 -4.29 9.19
CA LEU A 108 -1.15 -5.25 10.28
C LEU A 108 -0.94 -4.64 11.67
N ALA A 109 -0.31 -3.46 11.76
CA ALA A 109 -0.16 -2.77 13.04
C ALA A 109 -1.52 -2.38 13.65
N LEU A 110 -2.54 -2.14 12.81
CA LEU A 110 -3.92 -1.87 13.26
C LEU A 110 -4.66 -3.14 13.64
N LEU A 111 -4.24 -4.28 13.10
CA LEU A 111 -4.85 -5.60 13.33
C LEU A 111 -4.14 -6.38 14.43
N ARG A 112 -3.02 -5.88 14.98
CA ARG A 112 -2.11 -6.64 15.83
C ARG A 112 -2.80 -7.23 17.06
N ASP A 113 -3.60 -6.45 17.77
CA ASP A 113 -4.35 -6.93 18.94
C ASP A 113 -5.32 -8.05 18.57
N ARG A 114 -5.99 -7.93 17.41
CA ARG A 114 -6.91 -8.95 16.90
C ARG A 114 -6.17 -10.23 16.50
N LEU A 115 -5.03 -10.11 15.82
CA LEU A 115 -4.20 -11.24 15.39
C LEU A 115 -3.59 -11.97 16.60
N ALA A 116 -3.21 -11.24 17.65
CA ALA A 116 -2.69 -11.81 18.88
C ALA A 116 -3.72 -12.69 19.61
N LEU A 117 -5.02 -12.36 19.55
CA LEU A 117 -6.10 -13.20 20.08
C LEU A 117 -6.19 -14.57 19.39
N ASP A 118 -5.83 -14.64 18.12
CA ASP A 118 -5.75 -15.89 17.35
C ASP A 118 -4.38 -16.59 17.49
N HIS A 119 -3.51 -16.07 18.35
CA HIS A 119 -2.12 -16.50 18.54
C HIS A 119 -1.26 -16.41 17.27
N LEU A 120 -1.57 -15.47 16.38
CA LEU A 120 -0.76 -15.18 15.19
C LEU A 120 0.38 -14.23 15.58
N GLN A 121 1.60 -14.75 15.50
CA GLN A 121 2.81 -14.11 15.98
C GLN A 121 3.36 -13.11 14.94
N SER A 122 4.03 -12.07 15.43
CA SER A 122 4.77 -11.15 14.59
C SER A 122 6.06 -11.75 14.05
N ALA A 123 6.64 -11.16 13.01
CA ALA A 123 7.96 -11.56 12.49
C ALA A 123 9.03 -11.49 13.59
N GLU A 124 9.02 -10.45 14.42
CA GLU A 124 9.90 -10.30 15.58
C GLU A 124 9.69 -11.40 16.63
N GLN A 125 8.44 -11.76 16.93
CA GLN A 125 8.15 -12.85 17.87
C GLN A 125 8.63 -14.21 17.32
N LEU A 126 8.39 -14.47 16.03
CA LEU A 126 8.84 -15.70 15.37
C LEU A 126 10.37 -15.79 15.35
N ALA A 127 11.05 -14.67 15.20
CA ALA A 127 12.51 -14.58 15.26
C ALA A 127 13.11 -15.01 16.62
N THR A 128 12.31 -15.11 17.69
CA THR A 128 12.76 -15.62 19.00
C THR A 128 12.57 -17.13 19.18
N LEU A 129 11.85 -17.80 18.26
CA LEU A 129 11.57 -19.22 18.37
C LEU A 129 12.79 -20.08 18.03
N ARG A 130 12.88 -21.21 18.72
CA ARG A 130 13.83 -22.29 18.43
C ARG A 130 13.35 -23.10 17.23
N SER A 131 14.31 -23.66 16.48
CA SER A 131 14.02 -24.59 15.40
C SER A 131 13.21 -25.79 15.92
N GLY A 132 12.20 -26.21 15.16
CA GLY A 132 11.28 -27.31 15.50
C GLY A 132 10.05 -26.89 16.31
N GLN A 133 9.92 -25.62 16.73
CA GLN A 133 8.73 -25.16 17.45
C GLN A 133 7.55 -24.93 16.51
N LEU A 134 6.34 -25.15 17.02
CA LEU A 134 5.11 -24.74 16.33
C LEU A 134 5.09 -23.22 16.23
N ALA A 135 4.75 -22.73 15.06
CA ALA A 135 4.72 -21.31 14.74
C ALA A 135 3.46 -20.98 13.93
N ARG A 136 2.94 -19.77 14.18
CA ARG A 136 1.78 -19.24 13.49
C ARG A 136 2.11 -17.81 13.06
N ALA A 137 2.25 -17.60 11.76
CA ALA A 137 2.52 -16.29 11.19
C ALA A 137 1.25 -15.73 10.55
N CYS A 138 1.12 -14.41 10.52
CA CYS A 138 0.15 -13.72 9.66
C CYS A 138 0.82 -12.51 9.05
N GLY A 139 0.71 -12.35 7.74
CA GLY A 139 1.36 -11.25 7.03
C GLY A 139 0.81 -11.03 5.63
N LEU A 140 1.04 -9.82 5.10
CA LEU A 140 0.77 -9.51 3.70
C LEU A 140 1.68 -10.34 2.82
N VAL A 141 1.13 -10.98 1.80
CA VAL A 141 1.94 -11.75 0.87
C VAL A 141 2.59 -10.79 -0.13
N THR A 142 3.92 -10.64 -0.05
CA THR A 142 4.67 -9.70 -0.90
C THR A 142 5.32 -10.39 -2.09
N VAL A 143 5.73 -11.65 -1.91
CA VAL A 143 6.45 -12.43 -2.92
C VAL A 143 5.93 -13.86 -2.98
N ARG A 144 5.82 -14.38 -4.20
CA ARG A 144 5.57 -15.79 -4.51
C ARG A 144 6.58 -16.22 -5.57
N GLN A 145 7.35 -17.26 -5.29
CA GLN A 145 8.37 -17.76 -6.22
C GLN A 145 8.34 -19.28 -6.26
N ARG A 146 8.29 -19.83 -7.47
CA ARG A 146 8.37 -21.27 -7.71
C ARG A 146 9.53 -21.56 -8.67
N PRO A 147 10.78 -21.56 -8.19
CA PRO A 147 11.94 -21.82 -9.03
C PRO A 147 11.82 -23.20 -9.71
N GLY A 148 12.16 -23.27 -11.01
CA GLY A 148 12.08 -24.51 -11.78
C GLY A 148 12.95 -25.65 -11.20
N THR A 149 13.97 -25.31 -10.42
CA THR A 149 14.92 -26.25 -9.80
C THR A 149 14.46 -26.83 -8.46
N ALA A 150 13.39 -26.30 -7.85
CA ALA A 150 12.99 -26.63 -6.49
C ALA A 150 11.92 -27.75 -6.43
N ASN A 151 11.84 -28.64 -7.42
CA ASN A 151 10.87 -29.74 -7.48
C ASN A 151 9.42 -29.32 -7.18
N GLY A 152 9.05 -28.11 -7.62
CA GLY A 152 7.70 -27.57 -7.45
C GLY A 152 7.39 -26.96 -6.08
N VAL A 153 8.37 -26.81 -5.19
CA VAL A 153 8.23 -26.06 -3.92
C VAL A 153 7.93 -24.59 -4.21
N LEU A 154 6.97 -24.03 -3.47
CA LEU A 154 6.67 -22.60 -3.50
C LEU A 154 7.31 -21.91 -2.30
N PHE A 155 8.07 -20.86 -2.58
CA PHE A 155 8.59 -19.93 -1.60
C PHE A 155 7.69 -18.70 -1.55
N MET A 156 7.31 -18.29 -0.36
CA MET A 156 6.45 -17.13 -0.14
C MET A 156 7.06 -16.24 0.94
N THR A 157 6.95 -14.93 0.76
CA THR A 157 7.35 -13.96 1.80
C THR A 157 6.10 -13.26 2.32
N LEU A 158 5.94 -13.31 3.64
CA LEU A 158 4.93 -12.57 4.38
C LEU A 158 5.57 -11.35 5.04
N GLU A 159 4.88 -10.23 5.05
CA GLU A 159 5.32 -9.00 5.72
C GLU A 159 4.33 -8.56 6.80
N ASP A 160 4.88 -8.13 7.93
CA ASP A 160 4.16 -7.42 8.97
C ASP A 160 4.92 -6.16 9.42
N GLU A 161 4.37 -5.42 10.39
CA GLU A 161 4.99 -4.17 10.86
C GLU A 161 6.35 -4.35 11.55
N THR A 162 6.73 -5.58 11.89
CA THR A 162 7.99 -5.92 12.57
C THR A 162 9.03 -6.52 11.63
N GLY A 163 8.62 -6.94 10.42
CA GLY A 163 9.54 -7.44 9.41
C GLY A 163 8.92 -8.50 8.49
N GLN A 164 9.80 -9.31 7.91
CA GLN A 164 9.43 -10.34 6.93
C GLN A 164 9.56 -11.75 7.50
N VAL A 165 8.71 -12.65 7.03
CA VAL A 165 8.71 -14.07 7.35
C VAL A 165 8.73 -14.86 6.04
N ASN A 166 9.80 -15.65 5.85
CA ASN A 166 9.88 -16.57 4.72
C ASN A 166 9.11 -17.84 5.03
N VAL A 167 8.31 -18.29 4.07
CA VAL A 167 7.46 -19.48 4.19
C VAL A 167 7.79 -20.45 3.06
N ILE A 168 7.93 -21.72 3.41
CA ILE A 168 8.14 -22.82 2.46
C ILE A 168 6.87 -23.66 2.39
N LEU A 169 6.36 -23.83 1.17
CA LEU A 169 5.19 -24.63 0.87
C LEU A 169 5.58 -25.80 -0.04
N TRP A 170 5.45 -27.02 0.48
CA TRP A 170 5.69 -28.24 -0.29
C TRP A 170 4.59 -28.48 -1.33
N PRO A 171 4.89 -29.14 -2.47
CA PRO A 171 3.95 -29.32 -3.58
C PRO A 171 2.59 -29.88 -3.16
N GLY A 172 2.55 -30.94 -2.34
CA GLY A 172 1.28 -31.54 -1.90
C GLY A 172 0.44 -30.60 -1.02
N LEU A 173 1.09 -29.70 -0.26
CA LEU A 173 0.38 -28.69 0.51
C LEU A 173 -0.16 -27.57 -0.41
N LEU A 174 0.65 -27.16 -1.39
CA LEU A 174 0.24 -26.17 -2.39
C LEU A 174 -0.96 -26.66 -3.21
N GLU A 175 -1.00 -27.94 -3.58
CA GLU A 175 -2.15 -28.53 -4.27
C GLU A 175 -3.42 -28.48 -3.41
N LYS A 176 -3.29 -28.76 -2.11
CA LYS A 176 -4.41 -28.74 -1.16
C LYS A 176 -4.93 -27.33 -0.89
N PHE A 177 -4.03 -26.34 -0.74
CA PHE A 177 -4.36 -24.96 -0.39
C PHE A 177 -4.08 -23.99 -1.53
N ARG A 178 -4.36 -24.41 -2.78
CA ARG A 178 -4.00 -23.65 -3.98
C ARG A 178 -4.67 -22.28 -4.01
N LYS A 179 -5.93 -22.20 -3.56
CA LYS A 179 -6.70 -20.95 -3.55
C LYS A 179 -6.08 -19.94 -2.57
N GLU A 180 -5.77 -20.37 -1.36
CA GLU A 180 -5.17 -19.53 -0.32
C GLU A 180 -3.75 -19.14 -0.72
N ALA A 181 -2.94 -20.10 -1.16
CA ALA A 181 -1.54 -19.88 -1.51
C ALA A 181 -1.38 -18.88 -2.65
N LEU A 182 -2.24 -18.91 -3.67
CA LEU A 182 -2.10 -18.06 -4.87
C LEU A 182 -3.00 -16.82 -4.84
N GLY A 183 -4.10 -16.83 -4.10
CA GLY A 183 -5.11 -15.77 -4.13
C GLY A 183 -5.12 -14.82 -2.93
N ALA A 184 -4.58 -15.24 -1.78
CA ALA A 184 -4.68 -14.44 -0.55
C ALA A 184 -3.75 -13.22 -0.58
N ALA A 185 -4.28 -12.06 -0.19
CA ALA A 185 -3.51 -10.85 0.06
C ALA A 185 -2.89 -10.87 1.47
N LEU A 186 -3.68 -11.31 2.46
CA LEU A 186 -3.28 -11.51 3.83
C LEU A 186 -3.42 -12.99 4.17
N LEU A 187 -2.33 -13.61 4.59
CA LEU A 187 -2.29 -15.05 4.80
C LEU A 187 -1.86 -15.37 6.22
N ALA A 188 -2.67 -16.17 6.92
CA ALA A 188 -2.27 -16.84 8.14
C ALA A 188 -1.68 -18.22 7.81
N VAL A 189 -0.45 -18.45 8.25
CA VAL A 189 0.30 -19.68 8.01
C VAL A 189 0.61 -20.35 9.33
N TYR A 190 0.25 -21.62 9.42
CA TYR A 190 0.56 -22.48 10.55
C TYR A 190 1.60 -23.48 10.10
N GLY A 191 2.56 -23.77 10.98
CA GLY A 191 3.66 -24.63 10.60
C GLY A 191 4.68 -24.84 11.70
N VAL A 192 5.87 -25.27 11.26
CA VAL A 192 7.02 -25.49 12.11
C VAL A 192 8.09 -24.47 11.75
N TRP A 193 8.57 -23.75 12.76
CA TRP A 193 9.68 -22.82 12.61
C TRP A 193 10.98 -23.59 12.40
N GLN A 194 11.76 -23.18 11.41
CA GLN A 194 13.11 -23.67 11.20
C GLN A 194 14.08 -22.50 11.24
N ALA A 195 15.13 -22.68 12.03
CA ALA A 195 16.22 -21.73 12.13
C ALA A 195 17.54 -22.50 12.03
N GLU A 196 18.32 -22.21 11.00
CA GLU A 196 19.64 -22.78 10.77
C GLU A 196 20.63 -21.65 10.47
N GLY A 197 21.53 -21.40 11.44
CA GLY A 197 22.39 -20.22 11.41
C GLY A 197 21.58 -18.92 11.34
N ASN A 198 21.76 -18.17 10.26
CA ASN A 198 21.05 -16.91 10.00
C ASN A 198 19.80 -17.07 9.14
N VAL A 199 19.56 -18.26 8.57
CA VAL A 199 18.40 -18.52 7.71
C VAL A 199 17.24 -18.98 8.59
N ARG A 200 16.09 -18.33 8.40
CA ARG A 200 14.87 -18.62 9.15
C ARG A 200 13.69 -18.69 8.20
N HIS A 201 12.92 -19.78 8.32
CA HIS A 201 11.73 -19.99 7.52
C HIS A 201 10.68 -20.78 8.29
N LEU A 202 9.42 -20.54 7.94
CA LEU A 202 8.28 -21.29 8.42
C LEU A 202 7.95 -22.38 7.40
N ILE A 203 8.08 -23.65 7.78
CA ILE A 203 7.54 -24.75 6.97
C ILE A 203 6.04 -24.82 7.19
N ALA A 204 5.27 -24.48 6.16
CA ALA A 204 3.83 -24.47 6.24
C ALA A 204 3.26 -25.90 6.39
N SER A 205 2.19 -26.01 7.16
CA SER A 205 1.35 -27.19 7.28
C SER A 205 -0.15 -26.90 7.10
N ASN A 206 -0.56 -25.65 7.28
CA ASN A 206 -1.92 -25.19 7.02
C ASN A 206 -1.92 -23.69 6.64
N LEU A 207 -2.82 -23.31 5.74
CA LEU A 207 -2.98 -21.94 5.26
C LEU A 207 -4.42 -21.50 5.49
N VAL A 208 -4.59 -20.24 5.89
CA VAL A 208 -5.91 -19.62 6.02
C VAL A 208 -5.86 -18.22 5.43
N ASP A 209 -6.69 -18.00 4.41
CA ASP A 209 -6.91 -16.66 3.87
C ASP A 209 -7.55 -15.78 4.95
N ARG A 210 -6.93 -14.62 5.18
CA ARG A 210 -7.37 -13.58 6.12
C ARG A 210 -7.61 -12.25 5.41
N SER A 211 -7.65 -12.24 4.08
CA SER A 211 -7.82 -11.04 3.27
C SER A 211 -9.09 -10.26 3.61
N GLU A 212 -10.10 -10.90 4.21
CA GLU A 212 -11.29 -10.23 4.75
C GLU A 212 -10.97 -9.20 5.85
N LEU A 213 -9.89 -9.40 6.62
CA LEU A 213 -9.48 -8.46 7.67
C LEU A 213 -8.88 -7.18 7.11
N LEU A 214 -8.42 -7.22 5.86
CA LEU A 214 -7.98 -6.03 5.13
C LEU A 214 -9.16 -5.19 4.63
N GLY A 215 -10.40 -5.69 4.73
CA GLY A 215 -11.57 -5.08 4.10
C GLY A 215 -11.49 -5.14 2.57
N ALA A 216 -12.09 -4.19 1.87
CA ALA A 216 -12.07 -4.14 0.40
C ALA A 216 -10.70 -3.70 -0.17
N LEU A 217 -9.58 -4.24 0.29
CA LEU A 217 -8.25 -3.98 -0.24
C LEU A 217 -7.99 -4.92 -1.44
N PRO A 218 -8.23 -4.51 -2.71
CA PRO A 218 -7.67 -5.26 -3.83
C PRO A 218 -6.15 -5.20 -3.70
N THR A 219 -5.53 -6.35 -3.54
CA THR A 219 -4.08 -6.47 -3.41
C THR A 219 -3.57 -7.27 -4.58
N THR A 220 -2.71 -6.66 -5.40
CA THR A 220 -1.99 -7.36 -6.45
C THR A 220 -0.65 -7.81 -5.90
N SER A 221 -0.55 -9.12 -5.66
CA SER A 221 0.73 -9.81 -5.47
C SER A 221 1.65 -9.49 -6.65
N ARG A 222 2.91 -9.13 -6.36
CA ARG A 222 3.91 -8.98 -7.41
C ARG A 222 4.41 -10.37 -7.79
N GLU A 223 3.76 -10.95 -8.81
CA GLU A 223 4.22 -12.18 -9.43
C GLU A 223 5.48 -11.88 -10.25
N PHE A 224 6.60 -12.52 -9.92
CA PHE A 224 7.81 -12.49 -10.73
C PHE A 224 8.01 -13.89 -11.31
N CYS A 225 7.84 -14.00 -12.63
CA CYS A 225 8.12 -15.20 -13.43
C CYS A 225 9.62 -15.39 -13.65
#